data_AF-A0AA41QVV1-F1
#
_entry.id   AF-A0AA41QVV1-F1
#
_cell.length_a   1.000
_cell.length_b   1.000
_cell.length_c   1.000
_cell.angle_alpha   90.00
_cell.angle_beta   90.00
_cell.angle_gamma   90.00
#
_symmetry.space_group_name_H-M   'P 1'
#
loop_
_entity.id
_entity.type
_entity.pdbx_description
1 polymer ?
#
loop_
_entity_poly.entity_id
_entity_poly.type
_entity_poly.pdbx_seq_one_letter_code
_entity_poly.pdbx_strand_id
1 'polypeptide(L)'
;MTFKTTALAASALLAGGILALAAPLSASAHIEIDPSSAAAGSYTVLSFALPHGCAGSPTTSISIAIPESIASVTPTVNPLWTVAKTETPLATPITDDDGNSITTRIGGVVYTAITPMADGLRTTFDLSLMLPADAAGTTLEFPVVQTCVTGSTNWDAHTVEGEAEPEHPAPSIAVTAAVASDEHGAAHTDTTAEASSEATDAAASAPDVLARVLGVGGLVVGVVGLVLAITARRKHSA
;
A
#
# COMPACT_ATOMS: atom_id res chain seq x y z
N MET A 1 2.57 -59.10 -12.00
CA MET A 1 2.51 -58.48 -10.65
C MET A 1 3.00 -57.04 -10.78
N THR A 2 2.20 -56.12 -11.34
CA THR A 2 2.69 -54.76 -11.65
C THR A 2 1.56 -53.73 -11.77
N PHE A 3 0.61 -53.72 -10.83
CA PHE A 3 -0.48 -52.73 -10.76
C PHE A 3 -0.27 -51.68 -9.65
N LYS A 4 0.98 -51.47 -9.19
CA LYS A 4 1.27 -50.60 -8.05
C LYS A 4 1.79 -49.21 -8.43
N THR A 5 2.11 -48.94 -9.69
CA THR A 5 2.77 -47.68 -10.11
C THR A 5 1.83 -46.60 -10.62
N THR A 6 0.60 -46.93 -11.03
CA THR A 6 -0.38 -45.95 -11.55
C THR A 6 -1.15 -45.21 -10.45
N ALA A 7 -1.19 -45.74 -9.23
CA ALA A 7 -1.85 -45.10 -8.08
C ALA A 7 -1.06 -43.93 -7.48
N LEU A 8 0.24 -43.80 -7.78
CA LEU A 8 1.09 -42.75 -7.24
C LEU A 8 1.04 -41.45 -8.05
N ALA A 9 0.76 -41.51 -9.36
CA ALA A 9 0.73 -40.33 -10.22
C ALA A 9 -0.59 -39.52 -10.14
N ALA A 10 -1.71 -40.17 -9.82
CA ALA A 10 -3.00 -39.50 -9.64
C ALA A 10 -3.06 -38.68 -8.33
N SER A 11 -2.35 -39.12 -7.29
CA SER A 11 -2.33 -38.49 -5.97
C SER A 11 -1.52 -37.18 -5.93
N ALA A 12 -0.51 -37.04 -6.81
CA ALA A 12 0.32 -35.84 -6.87
C ALA A 12 -0.40 -34.64 -7.53
N LEU A 13 -1.27 -34.89 -8.52
CA LEU A 13 -2.04 -33.84 -9.19
C LEU A 13 -3.21 -33.31 -8.33
N LEU A 14 -3.82 -34.17 -7.51
CA LEU A 14 -4.84 -33.75 -6.55
C LEU A 14 -4.25 -32.97 -5.36
N ALA A 15 -3.06 -33.35 -4.89
CA ALA A 15 -2.37 -32.61 -3.82
C ALA A 15 -1.87 -31.22 -4.28
N GLY A 16 -1.38 -31.09 -5.51
CA GLY A 16 -0.94 -29.80 -6.07
C GLY A 16 -2.07 -28.82 -6.36
N GLY A 17 -3.24 -29.33 -6.81
CA GLY A 17 -4.41 -28.50 -7.10
C GLY A 17 -5.09 -27.94 -5.85
N ILE A 18 -5.10 -28.69 -4.74
CA ILE A 18 -5.71 -28.25 -3.46
C ILE A 18 -4.85 -27.18 -2.78
N LEU A 19 -3.52 -27.25 -2.87
CA LEU A 19 -2.64 -26.22 -2.29
C LEU A 19 -2.78 -24.85 -2.99
N ALA A 20 -3.12 -24.82 -4.28
CA ALA A 20 -3.31 -23.57 -5.02
C ALA A 20 -4.64 -22.86 -4.68
N LEU A 21 -5.65 -23.58 -4.18
CA LEU A 21 -6.91 -22.99 -3.69
C LEU A 21 -6.90 -22.64 -2.20
N ALA A 22 -5.85 -23.03 -1.47
CA ALA A 22 -5.69 -22.77 -0.05
C ALA A 22 -4.74 -21.59 0.26
N ALA A 23 -4.16 -20.95 -0.76
CA ALA A 23 -3.61 -19.62 -0.55
C ALA A 23 -4.79 -18.75 -0.09
N PRO A 24 -4.75 -18.17 1.14
CA PRO A 24 -5.76 -17.21 1.52
C PRO A 24 -5.72 -16.13 0.45
N LEU A 25 -6.79 -16.00 -0.32
CA LEU A 25 -7.10 -14.75 -0.97
C LEU A 25 -7.40 -13.83 0.20
N SER A 26 -6.37 -13.24 0.80
CA SER A 26 -6.50 -12.12 1.70
C SER A 26 -7.15 -11.02 0.87
N ALA A 27 -8.48 -11.02 0.81
CA ALA A 27 -9.22 -9.83 0.42
C ALA A 27 -8.72 -8.76 1.40
N SER A 28 -8.00 -7.76 0.90
CA SER A 28 -7.36 -6.75 1.75
C SER A 28 -8.45 -6.10 2.61
N ALA A 29 -8.42 -6.44 3.89
CA ALA A 29 -9.32 -5.95 4.93
C ALA A 29 -8.67 -4.80 5.72
N HIS A 30 -7.39 -4.55 5.49
CA HIS A 30 -6.61 -3.56 6.21
C HIS A 30 -6.84 -2.16 5.63
N ILE A 31 -6.71 -1.16 6.48
CA ILE A 31 -6.65 0.22 6.01
C ILE A 31 -5.26 0.43 5.41
N GLU A 32 -5.21 0.69 4.10
CA GLU A 32 -3.96 0.95 3.38
C GLU A 32 -3.75 2.45 3.19
N ILE A 33 -2.48 2.88 3.11
CA ILE A 33 -2.10 4.23 2.69
C ILE A 33 -1.54 4.19 1.28
N ASP A 34 -2.03 5.09 0.43
CA ASP A 34 -1.45 5.39 -0.88
C ASP A 34 -1.00 6.86 -0.95
N PRO A 35 0.24 7.16 -1.40
CA PRO A 35 1.29 6.21 -1.73
C PRO A 35 1.87 5.53 -0.47
N SER A 36 2.34 4.30 -0.62
CA SER A 36 3.01 3.55 0.47
C SER A 36 4.44 4.04 0.76
N SER A 37 4.96 4.95 -0.06
CA SER A 37 6.25 5.61 0.18
C SER A 37 6.30 7.00 -0.44
N ALA A 38 7.08 7.89 0.16
CA ALA A 38 7.32 9.23 -0.35
C ALA A 38 8.64 9.81 0.18
N ALA A 39 9.19 10.81 -0.52
CA ALA A 39 10.50 11.37 -0.20
C ALA A 39 10.47 12.23 1.07
N ALA A 40 11.53 12.14 1.88
CA ALA A 40 11.74 13.04 3.02
C ALA A 40 11.67 14.51 2.57
N GLY A 41 11.00 15.37 3.35
CA GLY A 41 10.83 16.79 3.05
C GLY A 41 9.83 17.09 1.91
N SER A 42 9.24 16.08 1.28
CA SER A 42 8.25 16.30 0.22
C SER A 42 6.85 16.58 0.77
N TYR A 43 6.09 17.37 0.02
CA TYR A 43 4.66 17.52 0.22
C TYR A 43 3.94 16.38 -0.49
N THR A 44 3.07 15.68 0.22
CA THR A 44 2.36 14.51 -0.29
C THR A 44 0.89 14.51 0.14
N VAL A 45 0.06 13.80 -0.62
CA VAL A 45 -1.30 13.48 -0.24
C VAL A 45 -1.34 12.00 0.09
N LEU A 46 -1.65 11.67 1.34
CA LEU A 46 -1.82 10.31 1.82
C LEU A 46 -3.31 9.96 1.80
N SER A 47 -3.71 9.00 0.96
CA SER A 47 -5.06 8.45 0.89
C SER A 47 -5.16 7.21 1.76
N PHE A 48 -5.95 7.31 2.84
CA PHE A 48 -6.29 6.20 3.72
C PHE A 48 -7.51 5.45 3.16
N ALA A 49 -7.32 4.25 2.63
CA ALA A 49 -8.38 3.46 2.04
C ALA A 49 -9.08 2.59 3.10
N LEU A 50 -10.32 2.94 3.46
CA LEU A 50 -11.16 2.14 4.34
C LEU A 50 -11.97 1.13 3.50
N PRO A 51 -11.72 -0.19 3.61
CA PRO A 51 -12.31 -1.16 2.70
C PRO A 51 -13.74 -1.59 3.09
N HIS A 52 -14.10 -1.58 4.37
CA HIS A 52 -15.37 -2.12 4.87
C HIS A 52 -15.74 -1.62 6.29
N GLY A 53 -16.83 -2.14 6.86
CA GLY A 53 -17.31 -1.88 8.22
C GLY A 53 -16.61 -2.75 9.29
N CYS A 54 -17.02 -2.67 10.55
CA CYS A 54 -16.44 -3.47 11.63
C CYS A 54 -17.24 -4.77 11.78
N ALA A 55 -16.68 -5.92 11.40
CA ALA A 55 -17.34 -7.23 11.52
C ALA A 55 -18.79 -7.24 10.98
N GLY A 56 -19.04 -6.60 9.84
CA GLY A 56 -20.39 -6.46 9.25
C GLY A 56 -21.18 -5.23 9.70
N SER A 57 -20.71 -4.49 10.71
CA SER A 57 -21.37 -3.28 11.21
C SER A 57 -20.96 -2.04 10.41
N PRO A 58 -21.90 -1.15 10.05
CA PRO A 58 -21.59 0.12 9.37
C PRO A 58 -20.62 1.02 10.15
N THR A 59 -19.68 1.67 9.45
CA THR A 59 -18.72 2.62 10.02
C THR A 59 -19.38 3.98 10.26
N THR A 60 -19.12 4.55 11.43
CA THR A 60 -19.65 5.86 11.87
C THR A 60 -18.58 6.93 11.97
N SER A 61 -17.34 6.56 12.33
CA SER A 61 -16.21 7.47 12.33
C SER A 61 -14.90 6.75 12.12
N ILE A 62 -13.92 7.51 11.63
CA ILE A 62 -12.51 7.14 11.74
C ILE A 62 -11.75 8.27 12.43
N SER A 63 -10.77 7.90 13.25
CA SER A 63 -9.84 8.84 13.89
C SER A 63 -8.42 8.45 13.49
N ILE A 64 -7.76 9.31 12.72
CA ILE A 64 -6.38 9.11 12.25
C ILE A 64 -5.45 9.89 13.18
N ALA A 65 -4.54 9.19 13.86
CA ALA A 65 -3.49 9.80 14.65
C ALA A 65 -2.36 10.29 13.74
N ILE A 66 -1.87 11.50 13.99
CA ILE A 66 -0.79 12.11 13.21
C ILE A 66 0.52 11.97 14.00
N PRO A 67 1.61 11.39 13.43
CA PRO A 67 2.92 11.30 14.08
C PRO A 67 3.44 12.63 14.61
N GLU A 68 4.14 12.62 15.74
CA GLU A 68 4.71 13.83 16.37
C GLU A 68 5.67 14.61 15.48
N SER A 69 6.35 13.91 14.58
CA SER A 69 7.26 14.50 13.59
C SER A 69 6.55 15.33 12.52
N ILE A 70 5.22 15.22 12.38
CA ILE A 70 4.44 15.98 11.41
C ILE A 70 3.86 17.22 12.08
N ALA A 71 4.31 18.39 11.62
CA ALA A 71 3.92 19.68 12.17
C ALA A 71 2.52 20.14 11.74
N SER A 72 2.13 19.84 10.50
CA SER A 72 0.85 20.29 9.92
C SER A 72 0.24 19.25 9.00
N VAL A 73 -1.10 19.20 8.99
CA VAL A 73 -1.89 18.38 8.09
C VAL A 73 -3.14 19.14 7.65
N THR A 74 -3.46 18.99 6.37
CA THR A 74 -4.67 19.53 5.74
C THR A 74 -5.53 18.36 5.27
N PRO A 75 -6.61 18.04 5.99
CA PRO A 75 -7.54 17.00 5.55
C PRO A 75 -8.40 17.49 4.39
N THR A 76 -8.62 16.61 3.42
CA THR A 76 -9.54 16.85 2.29
C THR A 76 -10.98 16.73 2.77
N VAL A 77 -11.84 17.62 2.27
CA VAL A 77 -13.29 17.55 2.53
C VAL A 77 -13.88 16.33 1.82
N ASN A 78 -14.56 15.47 2.58
CA ASN A 78 -15.28 14.33 2.04
C ASN A 78 -16.80 14.60 2.11
N PRO A 79 -17.55 14.65 0.98
CA PRO A 79 -18.94 15.11 0.95
C PRO A 79 -19.93 14.36 1.86
N LEU A 80 -19.63 13.11 2.24
CA LEU A 80 -20.50 12.29 3.10
C LEU A 80 -20.03 12.25 4.56
N TRP A 81 -19.01 13.03 4.90
CA TRP A 81 -18.37 13.02 6.22
C TRP A 81 -18.09 14.44 6.70
N THR A 82 -18.34 14.70 7.98
CA THR A 82 -17.80 15.88 8.65
C THR A 82 -16.36 15.62 9.06
N VAL A 83 -15.50 16.64 9.01
CA VAL A 83 -14.10 16.52 9.39
C VAL A 83 -13.76 17.49 10.52
N ALA A 84 -13.01 17.03 11.51
CA ALA A 84 -12.48 17.82 12.61
C ALA A 84 -10.99 17.54 12.81
N LYS A 85 -10.24 18.57 13.22
CA LYS A 85 -8.84 18.44 13.61
C LYS A 85 -8.73 18.50 15.14
N THR A 86 -7.86 17.67 15.69
CA THR A 86 -7.51 17.71 17.11
C THR A 86 -6.14 18.36 17.25
N GLU A 87 -6.09 19.49 17.95
CA GLU A 87 -4.83 20.17 18.27
C GLU A 87 -4.16 19.53 19.50
N THR A 88 -2.85 19.36 19.41
CA THR A 88 -1.99 18.85 20.49
C THR A 88 -0.85 19.84 20.72
N PRO A 89 -0.49 20.15 21.98
CA PRO A 89 0.67 20.98 22.26
C PRO A 89 1.97 20.41 21.66
N LEU A 90 2.81 21.28 21.12
CA LEU A 90 4.18 20.94 20.76
C LEU A 90 5.06 20.91 22.02
N ALA A 91 5.90 19.90 22.13
CA ALA A 91 6.90 19.83 23.21
C ALA A 91 7.91 21.00 23.11
N THR A 92 8.27 21.36 21.87
CA THR A 92 9.13 22.51 21.55
C THR A 92 8.41 23.39 20.54
N PRO A 93 8.15 24.67 20.85
CA PRO A 93 7.56 25.60 19.89
C PRO A 93 8.41 25.72 18.63
N ILE A 94 7.75 25.84 17.47
CA ILE A 94 8.39 26.05 16.17
C ILE A 94 8.20 27.51 15.80
N THR A 95 9.18 28.12 15.15
CA THR A 95 9.04 29.47 14.58
C THR A 95 8.77 29.35 13.09
N ASP A 96 7.72 30.00 12.60
CA ASP A 96 7.45 30.06 11.15
C ASP A 96 8.34 31.10 10.44
N ASP A 97 8.23 31.15 9.11
CA ASP A 97 9.02 32.08 8.28
C ASP A 97 8.71 33.56 8.58
N ASP A 98 7.54 33.85 9.15
CA ASP A 98 7.10 35.18 9.54
C ASP A 98 7.52 35.54 11.00
N GLY A 99 8.20 34.63 11.70
CA GLY A 99 8.67 34.83 13.07
C GLY A 99 7.62 34.56 14.17
N ASN A 100 6.45 34.01 13.83
CA ASN A 100 5.44 33.64 14.81
C ASN A 100 5.81 32.34 15.51
N SER A 101 5.45 32.24 16.79
CA SER A 101 5.63 31.01 17.56
C SER A 101 4.41 30.10 17.41
N ILE A 102 4.63 28.93 16.82
CA ILE A 102 3.68 27.82 16.72
C ILE A 102 3.87 26.92 17.94
N THR A 103 2.83 26.81 18.77
CA THR A 103 2.85 26.05 20.02
C THR A 103 1.95 24.82 20.00
N THR A 104 1.15 24.64 18.95
CA THR A 104 0.29 23.47 18.74
C THR A 104 0.54 22.87 17.37
N ARG A 105 0.30 21.57 17.25
CA ARG A 105 0.24 20.82 16.00
C ARG A 105 -1.10 20.11 15.88
N ILE A 106 -1.40 19.60 14.71
CA ILE A 106 -2.55 18.71 14.55
C ILE A 106 -2.13 17.30 14.93
N GLY A 107 -2.58 16.83 16.09
CA GLY A 107 -2.29 15.47 16.57
C GLY A 107 -3.26 14.41 16.07
N GLY A 108 -4.40 14.81 15.52
CA GLY A 108 -5.38 13.88 14.97
C GLY A 108 -6.34 14.52 13.97
N VAL A 109 -6.89 13.71 13.09
CA VAL A 109 -7.99 14.07 12.19
C VAL A 109 -9.12 13.06 12.37
N VAL A 110 -10.33 13.56 12.62
CA VAL A 110 -11.51 12.74 12.80
C VAL A 110 -12.47 13.00 11.65
N TYR A 111 -12.86 11.95 10.94
CA TYR A 111 -13.98 11.97 10.01
C TYR A 111 -15.18 11.26 10.65
N THR A 112 -16.34 11.89 10.61
CA THR A 112 -17.61 11.33 11.10
C THR A 112 -18.62 11.27 9.97
N ALA A 113 -19.20 10.10 9.74
CA ALA A 113 -20.13 9.88 8.65
C ALA A 113 -21.43 10.63 8.93
N ILE A 114 -21.97 11.34 7.94
CA ILE A 114 -23.29 11.96 8.03
C ILE A 114 -24.36 10.86 8.09
N THR A 115 -24.15 9.77 7.33
CA THR A 115 -24.91 8.52 7.42
C THR A 115 -23.90 7.39 7.52
N PRO A 116 -24.06 6.43 8.46
CA PRO A 116 -23.10 5.34 8.63
C PRO A 116 -22.82 4.61 7.31
N MET A 117 -21.54 4.44 6.98
CA MET A 117 -21.11 3.73 5.79
C MET A 117 -21.38 2.24 5.96
N ALA A 118 -22.29 1.69 5.15
CA ALA A 118 -22.64 0.27 5.22
C ALA A 118 -21.41 -0.63 4.99
N ASP A 119 -21.43 -1.81 5.61
CA ASP A 119 -20.41 -2.83 5.36
C ASP A 119 -20.41 -3.28 3.89
N GLY A 120 -19.23 -3.68 3.38
CA GLY A 120 -19.01 -3.99 1.97
C GLY A 120 -18.89 -2.76 1.04
N LEU A 121 -18.99 -1.54 1.58
CA LEU A 121 -18.65 -0.32 0.87
C LEU A 121 -17.28 0.19 1.31
N ARG A 122 -16.59 0.84 0.36
CA ARG A 122 -15.27 1.45 0.54
C ARG A 122 -15.35 2.97 0.44
N THR A 123 -14.49 3.66 1.18
CA THR A 123 -14.21 5.09 1.02
C THR A 123 -12.71 5.37 1.22
N THR A 124 -12.26 6.55 0.80
CA THR A 124 -10.92 7.05 1.14
C THR A 124 -11.00 8.33 1.95
N PHE A 125 -9.93 8.61 2.69
CA PHE A 125 -9.74 9.86 3.43
C PHE A 125 -8.35 10.39 3.11
N ASP A 126 -8.29 11.57 2.50
CA ASP A 126 -7.05 12.09 1.96
C ASP A 126 -6.50 13.18 2.88
N LEU A 127 -5.25 13.04 3.30
CA LEU A 127 -4.55 13.99 4.15
C LEU A 127 -3.34 14.55 3.40
N SER A 128 -3.33 15.87 3.23
CA SER A 128 -2.20 16.57 2.63
C SER A 128 -1.24 17.06 3.71
N LEU A 129 0.03 16.67 3.62
CA LEU A 129 1.04 16.96 4.64
C LEU A 129 2.44 17.03 4.04
N MET A 130 3.36 17.64 4.79
CA MET A 130 4.78 17.60 4.50
C MET A 130 5.44 16.52 5.36
N LEU A 131 6.23 15.66 4.73
CA LEU A 131 7.03 14.68 5.46
C LEU A 131 8.25 15.34 6.12
N PRO A 132 8.70 14.87 7.29
CA PRO A 132 9.89 15.40 7.93
C PRO A 132 11.12 15.23 7.03
N ALA A 133 11.97 16.24 6.94
CA ALA A 133 13.16 16.22 6.09
C ALA A 133 14.25 15.25 6.60
N ASP A 134 14.23 14.96 7.89
CA ASP A 134 15.16 14.08 8.61
C ASP A 134 14.64 12.63 8.76
N ALA A 135 13.47 12.31 8.23
CA ALA A 135 12.84 11.00 8.36
C ALA A 135 13.28 9.97 7.29
N ALA A 136 14.26 10.29 6.42
CA ALA A 136 14.70 9.36 5.38
C ALA A 136 15.14 8.00 5.96
N GLY A 137 14.63 6.91 5.37
CA GLY A 137 14.92 5.54 5.82
C GLY A 137 14.07 5.08 7.01
N THR A 138 13.10 5.87 7.44
CA THR A 138 12.15 5.51 8.52
C THR A 138 10.79 5.11 7.95
N THR A 139 10.00 4.44 8.78
CA THR A 139 8.58 4.20 8.53
C THR A 139 7.77 5.09 9.46
N LEU A 140 6.81 5.84 8.90
CA LEU A 140 5.85 6.61 9.69
C LEU A 140 4.52 5.87 9.74
N GLU A 141 4.06 5.56 10.94
CA GLU A 141 2.79 4.89 11.18
C GLU A 141 1.72 5.90 11.59
N PHE A 142 0.50 5.69 11.11
CA PHE A 142 -0.65 6.54 11.35
C PHE A 142 -1.76 5.67 11.96
N PRO A 143 -1.74 5.43 13.28
CA PRO A 143 -2.76 4.63 13.93
C PRO A 143 -4.17 5.13 13.63
N VAL A 144 -5.09 4.22 13.33
CA VAL A 144 -6.49 4.55 13.03
C VAL A 144 -7.43 3.83 13.98
N VAL A 145 -8.38 4.57 14.57
CA VAL A 145 -9.53 3.97 15.26
C VAL A 145 -10.74 4.05 14.35
N GLN A 146 -11.24 2.89 13.92
CA GLN A 146 -12.50 2.77 13.19
C GLN A 146 -13.63 2.47 14.17
N THR A 147 -14.61 3.37 14.27
CA THR A 147 -15.79 3.17 15.11
C THR A 147 -17.00 2.86 14.25
N CYS A 148 -17.71 1.80 14.60
CA CYS A 148 -18.90 1.36 13.91
C CYS A 148 -20.13 1.46 14.80
N VAL A 149 -21.32 1.28 14.22
CA VAL A 149 -22.59 1.26 14.98
C VAL A 149 -22.52 0.23 16.11
N THR A 150 -21.91 -0.92 15.86
CA THR A 150 -21.58 -1.94 16.86
C THR A 150 -20.08 -2.20 16.84
N GLY A 151 -19.42 -1.88 17.96
CA GLY A 151 -18.00 -2.12 18.16
C GLY A 151 -17.08 -1.14 17.44
N SER A 152 -15.79 -1.46 17.51
CA SER A 152 -14.70 -0.68 16.92
C SER A 152 -13.51 -1.58 16.62
N THR A 153 -12.67 -1.15 15.69
CA THR A 153 -11.38 -1.78 15.39
C THR A 153 -10.28 -0.75 15.58
N ASN A 154 -9.22 -1.13 16.29
CA ASN A 154 -8.01 -0.34 16.43
C ASN A 154 -6.97 -0.87 15.44
N TRP A 155 -6.60 -0.04 14.48
CA TRP A 155 -5.56 -0.28 13.50
C TRP A 155 -4.29 0.42 13.98
N ASP A 156 -3.65 -0.16 14.99
CA ASP A 156 -2.52 0.44 15.72
C ASP A 156 -1.35 -0.54 15.96
N ALA A 157 -1.44 -1.78 15.46
CA ALA A 157 -0.40 -2.76 15.67
C ALA A 157 0.82 -2.47 14.78
N HIS A 158 2.01 -2.50 15.37
CA HIS A 158 3.27 -2.36 14.65
C HIS A 158 3.56 -3.58 13.79
N THR A 159 4.02 -3.36 12.55
CA THR A 159 4.56 -4.42 11.71
C THR A 159 6.05 -4.57 11.98
N VAL A 160 6.49 -5.76 12.38
CA VAL A 160 7.88 -6.08 12.67
C VAL A 160 8.46 -6.95 11.55
N GLU A 161 9.61 -6.55 11.02
CA GLU A 161 10.26 -7.31 9.95
C GLU A 161 10.65 -8.73 10.41
N GLY A 162 10.30 -9.72 9.60
CA GLY A 162 10.55 -11.14 9.90
C GLY A 162 9.48 -11.81 10.77
N GLU A 163 8.53 -11.05 11.29
CA GLU A 163 7.37 -11.58 12.03
C GLU A 163 6.13 -11.69 11.12
N ALA A 164 5.12 -12.42 11.59
CA ALA A 164 3.82 -12.45 10.91
C ALA A 164 3.15 -11.08 10.96
N GLU A 165 2.48 -10.68 9.87
CA GLU A 165 1.69 -9.44 9.83
C GLU A 165 0.59 -9.49 10.90
N PRO A 166 0.42 -8.43 11.70
CA PRO A 166 -0.64 -8.38 12.70
C PRO A 166 -2.02 -8.31 12.04
N GLU A 167 -3.07 -8.68 12.77
CA GLU A 167 -4.45 -8.66 12.24
C GLU A 167 -4.98 -7.25 11.96
N HIS A 168 -4.49 -6.24 12.71
CA HIS A 168 -4.91 -4.85 12.59
C HIS A 168 -3.69 -3.92 12.55
N PRO A 169 -2.88 -3.99 11.48
CA PRO A 169 -1.67 -3.18 11.36
C PRO A 169 -2.02 -1.69 11.34
N ALA A 170 -1.16 -0.87 11.94
CA ALA A 170 -1.21 0.57 11.74
C ALA A 170 -0.90 0.89 10.27
N PRO A 171 -1.75 1.68 9.59
CA PRO A 171 -1.43 2.17 8.25
C PRO A 171 -0.12 2.95 8.28
N SER A 172 0.79 2.71 7.34
CA SER A 172 2.13 3.29 7.39
C SER A 172 2.68 3.64 6.02
N ILE A 173 3.68 4.53 6.00
CA ILE A 173 4.45 4.86 4.81
C ILE A 173 5.94 4.71 5.07
N ALA A 174 6.68 4.26 4.07
CA ALA A 174 8.14 4.34 4.06
C ALA A 174 8.60 5.72 3.57
N VAL A 175 9.49 6.36 4.31
CA VAL A 175 10.06 7.65 3.91
C VAL A 175 11.37 7.40 3.16
N THR A 176 11.39 7.69 1.85
CA THR A 176 12.57 7.52 1.02
C THR A 176 13.52 8.70 1.16
N ALA A 177 14.74 8.57 0.63
CA ALA A 177 15.66 9.69 0.51
C ALA A 177 14.98 10.88 -0.19
N ALA A 178 15.36 12.10 0.22
CA ALA A 178 14.93 13.32 -0.45
C ALA A 178 15.32 13.26 -1.93
N VAL A 179 14.41 13.67 -2.81
CA VAL A 179 14.74 13.94 -4.21
C VAL A 179 15.33 15.33 -4.28
N ALA A 180 16.46 15.50 -4.98
CA ALA A 180 16.92 16.84 -5.32
C ALA A 180 15.83 17.47 -6.19
N SER A 181 15.21 18.54 -5.69
CA SER A 181 14.30 19.34 -6.49
C SER A 181 15.18 20.18 -7.42
N ASP A 182 15.07 19.95 -8.73
CA ASP A 182 15.40 21.00 -9.69
C ASP A 182 14.47 22.16 -9.36
N GLU A 183 15.05 23.26 -8.88
CA GLU A 183 14.33 24.47 -8.52
C GLU A 183 13.41 24.88 -9.68
N HIS A 184 12.14 25.11 -9.37
CA HIS A 184 11.20 25.76 -10.30
C HIS A 184 11.58 27.24 -10.49
N GLY A 185 12.72 27.48 -11.13
CA GLY A 185 13.10 28.76 -11.72
C GLY A 185 12.61 28.80 -13.16
N ALA A 186 11.39 29.30 -13.38
CA ALA A 186 10.93 29.69 -14.70
C ALA A 186 11.77 30.88 -15.21
N ALA A 187 12.85 30.58 -15.91
CA ALA A 187 13.53 31.54 -16.77
C ALA A 187 13.25 31.17 -18.22
N HIS A 188 12.31 31.90 -18.82
CA HIS A 188 12.20 32.02 -20.27
C HIS A 188 13.59 32.38 -20.83
N THR A 189 14.13 31.55 -21.72
CA THR A 189 15.03 32.01 -22.77
C THR A 189 14.75 31.21 -24.04
N ASP A 190 14.66 31.95 -25.13
CA ASP A 190 14.17 31.57 -26.44
C ASP A 190 14.88 30.38 -27.10
N THR A 191 14.05 29.60 -27.79
CA THR A 191 14.28 28.94 -29.09
C THR A 191 15.65 29.14 -29.73
N THR A 192 16.41 28.04 -29.85
CA THR A 192 16.97 27.62 -31.13
C THR A 192 17.05 26.10 -31.17
N ALA A 193 16.41 25.53 -32.19
CA ALA A 193 16.45 24.11 -32.50
C ALA A 193 17.82 23.73 -33.09
N GLU A 194 18.36 22.60 -32.64
CA GLU A 194 19.13 21.72 -33.53
C GLU A 194 18.92 20.27 -33.08
N ALA A 195 18.47 19.46 -34.04
CA ALA A 195 18.16 18.06 -33.87
C ALA A 195 19.42 17.22 -34.09
N SER A 196 19.71 16.34 -33.13
CA SER A 196 20.62 15.20 -33.31
C SER A 196 20.04 14.02 -32.54
N SER A 197 19.49 13.06 -33.28
CA SER A 197 19.11 11.75 -32.77
C SER A 197 20.35 10.97 -32.37
N GLU A 198 20.36 10.44 -31.15
CA GLU A 198 21.04 9.18 -30.85
C GLU A 198 20.23 8.42 -29.81
N ALA A 199 19.60 7.35 -30.28
CA ALA A 199 18.98 6.36 -29.44
C ALA A 199 20.08 5.63 -28.66
N THR A 200 20.07 5.77 -27.34
CA THR A 200 20.82 4.89 -26.45
C THR A 200 19.83 4.09 -25.61
N ASP A 201 19.86 2.79 -25.90
CA ASP A 201 19.19 1.71 -25.21
C ASP A 201 19.47 1.79 -23.70
N ALA A 202 18.46 2.21 -22.93
CA ALA A 202 18.53 2.24 -21.48
C ALA A 202 18.16 0.85 -20.95
N ALA A 203 19.22 0.14 -20.54
CA ALA A 203 19.21 -1.13 -19.84
C ALA A 203 17.99 -1.31 -18.91
N ALA A 204 17.06 -2.15 -19.33
CA ALA A 204 16.07 -2.74 -18.44
C ALA A 204 16.83 -3.49 -17.33
N SER A 205 16.51 -3.13 -16.10
CA SER A 205 17.08 -3.65 -14.87
C SER A 205 17.11 -5.18 -14.90
N ALA A 206 18.28 -5.76 -14.60
CA ALA A 206 18.56 -7.20 -14.55
C ALA A 206 17.49 -8.12 -13.89
N PRO A 207 16.67 -7.71 -12.89
CA PRO A 207 15.60 -8.56 -12.37
C PRO A 207 14.45 -8.85 -13.36
N ASP A 208 14.12 -7.93 -14.28
CA ASP A 208 12.97 -8.08 -15.21
C ASP A 208 13.25 -9.15 -16.28
N VAL A 209 14.50 -9.25 -16.75
CA VAL A 209 14.93 -10.26 -17.72
C VAL A 209 14.95 -11.65 -17.07
N LEU A 210 15.45 -11.77 -15.84
CA LEU A 210 15.49 -13.04 -15.14
C LEU A 210 14.07 -13.54 -14.82
N ALA A 211 13.17 -12.66 -14.38
CA ALA A 211 11.77 -12.99 -14.13
C ALA A 211 11.04 -13.46 -15.41
N ARG A 212 11.27 -12.80 -16.54
CA ARG A 212 10.71 -13.23 -17.83
C ARG A 212 11.29 -14.54 -18.34
N VAL A 213 12.60 -14.76 -18.21
CA VAL A 213 13.25 -16.01 -18.63
C VAL A 213 12.76 -17.19 -17.78
N LEU A 214 12.64 -17.01 -16.46
CA LEU A 214 12.09 -18.04 -15.58
C LEU A 214 10.60 -18.28 -15.82
N GLY A 215 9.81 -17.22 -16.08
CA GLY A 215 8.39 -17.33 -16.41
C GLY A 215 8.14 -18.07 -17.72
N VAL A 216 8.87 -17.72 -18.77
CA VAL A 216 8.79 -18.39 -20.08
C VAL A 216 9.31 -19.83 -19.98
N GLY A 217 10.41 -20.05 -19.26
CA GLY A 217 10.96 -21.38 -19.00
C GLY A 217 9.96 -22.30 -18.28
N GLY A 218 9.30 -21.79 -17.24
CA GLY A 218 8.26 -22.51 -16.50
C GLY A 218 7.05 -22.87 -17.38
N LEU A 219 6.61 -21.95 -18.25
CA LEU A 219 5.49 -22.20 -19.17
C LEU A 219 5.82 -23.27 -20.21
N VAL A 220 7.04 -23.26 -20.77
CA VAL A 220 7.48 -24.28 -21.72
C VAL A 220 7.54 -25.66 -21.06
N VAL A 221 8.10 -25.75 -19.86
CA VAL A 221 8.13 -27.02 -19.10
C VAL A 221 6.72 -27.50 -18.78
N GLY A 222 5.81 -26.59 -18.41
CA GLY A 222 4.40 -26.90 -18.16
C GLY A 222 3.68 -27.45 -19.40
N VAL A 223 3.87 -26.83 -20.57
CA VAL A 223 3.29 -27.28 -21.84
C VAL A 223 3.84 -28.65 -22.24
N VAL A 224 5.15 -28.87 -22.12
CA VAL A 224 5.77 -30.18 -22.41
C VAL A 224 5.21 -31.25 -21.47
N GLY A 225 5.07 -30.96 -20.18
CA GLY A 225 4.44 -31.85 -19.21
C GLY A 225 3.00 -32.22 -19.59
N LEU A 226 2.21 -31.24 -20.02
CA LEU A 226 0.83 -31.44 -20.48
C LEU A 226 0.76 -32.34 -21.72
N VAL A 227 1.63 -32.11 -22.72
CA VAL A 227 1.68 -32.91 -23.95
C VAL A 227 2.10 -34.36 -23.64
N LEU A 228 3.08 -34.56 -22.77
CA LEU A 228 3.50 -35.90 -22.34
C LEU A 228 2.40 -36.62 -21.57
N ALA A 229 1.65 -35.93 -20.71
CA ALA A 229 0.51 -36.49 -20.00
C ALA A 229 -0.62 -36.92 -20.96
N ILE A 230 -0.94 -36.10 -21.96
CA ILE A 230 -1.98 -36.40 -22.97
C ILE A 230 -1.56 -37.60 -23.83
N THR A 231 -0.31 -37.65 -24.28
CA THR A 231 0.19 -38.74 -25.14
C THR A 231 0.33 -40.06 -24.38
N ALA A 232 0.72 -40.04 -23.10
CA ALA A 232 0.72 -41.21 -22.24
C ALA A 232 -0.70 -41.74 -21.97
N ARG A 233 -1.68 -40.86 -21.77
CA ARG A 233 -3.10 -41.25 -21.57
C ARG A 233 -3.70 -41.93 -22.80
N ARG A 234 -3.33 -41.47 -24.02
CA ARG A 234 -3.80 -42.07 -25.28
C ARG A 234 -3.23 -43.46 -25.53
N LYS A 235 -1.98 -43.72 -25.14
CA LYS A 235 -1.35 -45.05 -25.27
C LYS A 235 -1.90 -46.12 -24.30
N HIS A 236 -2.64 -45.71 -23.27
CA HIS A 236 -3.27 -46.63 -22.32
C HIS A 236 -4.74 -46.92 -22.63
N SER A 237 -5.31 -46.25 -23.64
CA SER A 237 -6.72 -46.43 -24.08
C SER A 237 -6.84 -47.16 -25.43
N ALA A 238 -5.75 -47.76 -25.91
CA ALA A 238 -5.68 -48.64 -27.06
C ALA A 238 -5.11 -49.99 -26.61
#